data_AF-A0A9J6BYS0-F1
#
_entry.id   AF-A0A9J6BYS0-F1
#
_cell.length_a   1.000
_cell.length_b   1.000
_cell.length_c   1.000
_cell.angle_alpha   90.00
_cell.angle_beta   90.00
_cell.angle_gamma   90.00
#
_symmetry.space_group_name_H-M   'P 1'
#
loop_
_entity.id
_entity.type
_entity.pdbx_description
1 polymer ?
#
loop_
_entity_poly.entity_id
_entity_poly.type
_entity_poly.pdbx_seq_one_letter_code
_entity_poly.pdbx_strand_id
1 'polypeptide(L)'
;MSSIDSTVRLVYDKLSAKTGFCGKFVTNEVLSLYPSQPTLSSSEKGVSKYANTTDSVNVIHVTENFILDDHIVRSLVAEACSIFYNLQIAKEKTNDVFLQTSRVYRSTIRAALNKLQEAVTEETITQEELQKYENFITIFYSIECLWHLVEFLLIDRSTLSVVPNILEWTKFHFPSASQAAADMLINKDRDLDFRGSYWGTIKGLILQG
;
A
#
# COMPACT_ATOMS: atom_id res chain seq x y z
N MET A 1 22.79 19.75 -8.63
CA MET A 1 21.56 19.55 -9.42
C MET A 1 20.58 18.84 -8.51
N SER A 2 19.72 19.62 -7.86
CA SER A 2 18.87 19.20 -6.75
C SER A 2 17.72 18.33 -7.25
N SER A 3 17.50 17.21 -6.57
CA SER A 3 16.32 16.37 -6.67
C SER A 3 15.08 17.23 -6.42
N ILE A 4 14.35 17.52 -7.48
CA ILE A 4 12.98 18.00 -7.36
C ILE A 4 12.19 16.82 -6.81
N ASP A 5 11.58 17.00 -5.65
CA ASP A 5 10.67 16.05 -5.02
C ASP A 5 9.74 15.40 -6.06
N SER A 6 9.49 14.11 -5.91
CA SER A 6 8.60 13.30 -6.77
C SER A 6 7.15 13.82 -6.84
N THR A 7 6.81 14.85 -6.06
CA THR A 7 5.50 15.53 -6.04
C THR A 7 5.39 16.72 -7.00
N VAL A 8 6.47 17.21 -7.62
CA VAL A 8 6.39 18.39 -8.52
C VAL A 8 6.68 17.98 -9.96
N ARG A 9 5.63 17.89 -10.79
CA ARG A 9 5.76 17.69 -12.24
C ARG A 9 5.79 19.04 -12.96
N LEU A 10 6.84 19.26 -13.75
CA LEU A 10 6.95 20.42 -14.62
C LEU A 10 6.11 20.20 -15.89
N VAL A 11 5.11 21.06 -16.09
CA VAL A 11 4.30 21.08 -17.31
C VAL A 11 4.72 22.27 -18.16
N TYR A 12 5.32 21.98 -19.31
CA TYR A 12 5.74 23.02 -20.26
C TYR A 12 4.65 23.30 -21.28
N ASP A 13 4.07 24.50 -21.23
CA ASP A 13 3.20 25.01 -22.29
C ASP A 13 3.55 26.45 -22.65
N LYS A 14 3.76 26.70 -23.96
CA LYS A 14 4.21 27.98 -24.50
C LYS A 14 3.16 29.08 -24.35
N LEU A 15 1.88 28.71 -24.40
CA LEU A 15 0.76 29.62 -24.20
C LEU A 15 0.55 29.91 -22.72
N SER A 16 0.52 28.88 -21.88
CA SER A 16 0.36 29.03 -20.42
C SER A 16 1.47 29.88 -19.77
N ALA A 17 2.71 29.84 -20.28
CA ALA A 17 3.79 30.70 -19.82
C ALA A 17 3.53 32.21 -20.06
N LYS A 18 2.71 32.56 -21.07
CA LYS A 18 2.39 33.94 -21.44
C LYS A 18 1.09 34.44 -20.83
N THR A 19 0.09 33.56 -20.68
CA THR A 19 -1.27 33.94 -20.26
C THR A 19 -1.57 33.64 -18.80
N GLY A 20 -0.83 32.71 -18.18
CA GLY A 20 -1.25 32.03 -16.97
C GLY A 20 -2.05 30.76 -17.29
N PHE A 21 -2.29 29.96 -16.25
CA PHE A 21 -3.05 28.70 -16.31
C PHE A 21 -4.32 28.81 -15.46
N CYS A 22 -5.37 28.11 -15.86
CA CYS A 22 -6.56 27.86 -15.06
C CYS A 22 -6.83 26.36 -15.00
N GLY A 23 -7.38 25.91 -13.88
CA GLY A 23 -7.75 24.52 -13.66
C GLY A 23 -9.25 24.40 -13.46
N LYS A 24 -9.87 23.41 -14.11
CA LYS A 24 -11.25 23.03 -13.84
C LYS A 24 -11.33 21.52 -13.63
N PHE A 25 -11.99 21.12 -12.55
CA PHE A 25 -12.40 19.73 -12.38
C PHE A 25 -13.44 19.38 -13.45
N VAL A 26 -13.09 18.44 -14.33
CA VAL A 26 -14.00 17.90 -15.35
C VAL A 26 -14.81 16.75 -14.75
N THR A 27 -14.14 15.92 -13.96
CA THR A 27 -14.74 14.96 -13.05
C THR A 27 -14.15 15.18 -11.65
N ASN A 28 -14.63 14.42 -10.65
CA ASN A 28 -14.06 14.48 -9.30
C ASN A 28 -12.58 14.03 -9.24
N GLU A 29 -12.13 13.28 -10.26
CA GLU A 29 -10.79 12.65 -10.29
C GLU A 29 -9.87 13.26 -11.36
N VAL A 30 -10.43 14.02 -12.31
CA VAL A 30 -9.69 14.62 -13.42
C VAL A 30 -9.70 16.14 -13.30
N LEU A 31 -8.53 16.69 -12.98
CA LEU A 31 -8.28 18.14 -13.04
C LEU A 31 -7.73 18.48 -14.42
N SER A 32 -8.44 19.33 -15.17
CA SER A 32 -7.99 19.78 -16.49
C SER A 32 -7.38 21.18 -16.37
N LEU A 33 -6.13 21.29 -16.79
CA LEU A 33 -5.37 22.54 -16.85
C LEU A 33 -5.37 23.07 -18.28
N TYR A 34 -5.66 24.35 -18.43
CA TYR A 34 -5.64 25.02 -19.74
C TYR A 34 -5.15 26.46 -19.59
N PRO A 35 -4.53 27.03 -20.65
CA PRO A 35 -4.11 28.43 -20.64
C PRO A 35 -5.34 29.35 -20.53
N SER A 36 -5.30 30.27 -19.58
CA SER A 36 -6.38 31.25 -19.39
C SER A 36 -5.81 32.57 -18.92
N GLN A 37 -6.26 33.65 -19.55
CA GLN A 37 -5.89 35.00 -19.17
C GLN A 37 -6.85 35.51 -18.07
N PRO A 38 -6.35 35.89 -16.88
CA PRO A 38 -7.20 36.47 -15.85
C PRO A 38 -7.75 37.81 -16.34
N THR A 39 -9.08 37.95 -16.32
CA THR A 39 -9.75 39.21 -16.64
C THR A 39 -10.04 39.98 -15.36
N LEU A 40 -9.61 41.24 -15.31
CA LEU A 40 -9.95 42.16 -14.22
C LEU A 40 -11.39 42.64 -14.39
N SER A 41 -12.09 42.94 -13.29
CA SER A 41 -13.49 43.38 -13.31
C SER A 41 -13.74 44.66 -14.14
N SER A 42 -12.69 45.45 -14.41
CA SER A 42 -12.73 46.65 -15.24
C SER A 42 -12.43 46.42 -16.73
N SER A 43 -12.15 45.19 -17.14
CA SER A 43 -11.81 44.87 -18.53
C SER A 43 -13.06 44.56 -19.36
N GLU A 44 -13.15 45.15 -20.56
CA GLU A 44 -14.22 44.84 -21.51
C GLU A 44 -14.19 43.35 -21.87
N LYS A 45 -15.37 42.71 -21.92
CA LYS A 45 -15.55 41.32 -22.35
C LYS A 45 -15.26 41.19 -23.84
N GLY A 46 -13.98 41.16 -24.19
CA GLY A 46 -13.48 40.96 -25.55
C GLY A 46 -12.85 39.58 -25.74
N VAL A 47 -12.70 39.19 -27.00
CA VAL A 47 -11.90 38.03 -27.38
C VAL A 47 -10.45 38.23 -26.88
N SER A 48 -9.83 37.18 -26.33
CA SER A 48 -8.48 37.31 -25.76
C SER A 48 -7.48 37.75 -26.83
N LYS A 49 -6.41 38.45 -26.42
CA LYS A 49 -5.33 38.90 -27.31
C LYS A 49 -4.61 37.75 -28.02
N TYR A 50 -4.86 36.51 -27.58
CA TYR A 50 -4.22 35.29 -28.04
C TYR A 50 -5.16 34.39 -28.85
N ALA A 51 -6.43 34.75 -29.03
CA ALA A 51 -7.42 33.90 -29.70
C ALA A 51 -7.16 33.64 -31.19
N ASN A 52 -6.43 34.54 -31.86
CA ASN A 52 -6.05 34.41 -33.26
C ASN A 52 -4.59 33.93 -33.44
N THR A 53 -3.94 33.47 -32.38
CA THR A 53 -2.59 32.92 -32.47
C THR A 53 -2.66 31.53 -33.09
N THR A 54 -1.76 31.22 -34.03
CA THR A 54 -1.62 29.89 -34.66
C THR A 54 -1.14 28.79 -33.70
N ASP A 55 -0.84 29.14 -32.45
CA ASP A 55 -0.37 28.22 -31.42
C ASP A 55 -1.53 27.33 -30.94
N SER A 56 -1.31 26.01 -30.94
CA SER A 56 -2.29 25.02 -30.47
C SER A 56 -2.56 25.17 -28.97
N VAL A 57 -3.82 25.21 -28.57
CA VAL A 57 -4.22 25.17 -27.16
C VAL A 57 -4.07 23.76 -26.63
N ASN A 58 -3.12 23.54 -25.73
CA ASN A 58 -2.95 22.28 -25.03
C ASN A 58 -3.82 22.25 -23.77
N VAL A 59 -4.66 21.24 -23.65
CA VAL A 59 -5.39 20.92 -22.42
C VAL A 59 -4.70 19.74 -21.78
N ILE A 60 -4.19 19.92 -20.56
CA ILE A 60 -3.53 18.86 -19.80
C ILE A 60 -4.53 18.27 -18.81
N HIS A 61 -4.76 16.97 -18.90
CA HIS A 61 -5.51 16.22 -17.90
C HIS A 61 -4.54 15.70 -16.83
N VAL A 62 -4.78 16.09 -15.59
CA VAL A 62 -4.06 15.62 -14.42
C VAL A 62 -4.99 14.68 -13.65
N THR A 63 -4.54 13.45 -13.50
CA THR A 63 -5.17 12.42 -12.67
C THR A 63 -4.23 12.03 -11.55
N GLU A 64 -4.78 11.80 -10.38
CA GLU A 64 -4.04 11.18 -9.28
C GLU A 64 -4.13 9.67 -9.44
N ASN A 65 -2.99 8.98 -9.34
CA ASN A 65 -2.98 7.52 -9.35
C ASN A 65 -3.56 7.04 -8.02
N PHE A 66 -4.81 6.58 -8.03
CA PHE A 66 -5.47 6.18 -6.81
C PHE A 66 -5.19 4.70 -6.52
N ILE A 67 -4.92 4.37 -5.26
CA ILE A 67 -4.59 2.99 -4.88
C ILE A 67 -5.72 1.99 -5.20
N LEU A 68 -6.98 2.45 -5.25
CA LEU A 68 -8.14 1.62 -5.57
C LEU A 68 -8.38 1.47 -7.09
N ASP A 69 -7.53 2.06 -7.93
CA ASP A 69 -7.49 1.71 -9.37
C ASP A 69 -6.97 0.29 -9.56
N ASP A 70 -6.21 -0.20 -8.59
CA ASP A 70 -5.74 -1.57 -8.52
C ASP A 70 -6.87 -2.55 -8.18
N HIS A 71 -7.06 -3.58 -9.00
CA HIS A 71 -8.14 -4.54 -8.81
C HIS A 71 -7.98 -5.40 -7.54
N ILE A 72 -6.75 -5.71 -7.14
CA ILE A 72 -6.47 -6.53 -5.95
C ILE A 72 -6.80 -5.73 -4.70
N VAL A 73 -6.31 -4.48 -4.64
CA VAL A 73 -6.58 -3.57 -3.52
C VAL A 73 -8.07 -3.25 -3.44
N ARG A 74 -8.72 -2.98 -4.57
CA ARG A 74 -10.16 -2.72 -4.61
C ARG A 74 -10.97 -3.92 -4.11
N SER A 75 -10.61 -5.14 -4.51
CA SER A 75 -11.24 -6.37 -4.04
C SER A 75 -11.10 -6.52 -2.52
N LEU A 76 -9.91 -6.28 -1.98
CA LEU A 76 -9.66 -6.33 -0.54
C LEU A 76 -10.54 -5.34 0.22
N VAL A 77 -10.63 -4.09 -0.25
CA VAL A 77 -11.46 -3.07 0.40
C VAL A 77 -12.94 -3.43 0.32
N ALA A 78 -13.41 -3.97 -0.80
CA ALA A 78 -14.79 -4.42 -0.94
C ALA A 78 -15.13 -5.55 0.04
N GLU A 79 -14.26 -6.56 0.16
CA GLU A 79 -14.42 -7.65 1.12
C GLU A 79 -14.37 -7.13 2.57
N ALA A 80 -13.42 -6.26 2.91
CA ALA A 80 -13.33 -5.64 4.23
C ALA A 80 -14.60 -4.86 4.61
N CYS A 81 -15.14 -4.07 3.68
CA CYS A 81 -16.41 -3.36 3.86
C CYS A 81 -17.58 -4.34 4.07
N SER A 82 -17.61 -5.45 3.34
CA SER A 82 -18.62 -6.49 3.51
C SER A 82 -18.55 -7.14 4.90
N ILE A 83 -17.34 -7.50 5.35
CA ILE A 83 -17.09 -8.05 6.69
C ILE A 83 -17.58 -7.07 7.77
N PHE A 84 -17.23 -5.80 7.64
CA PHE A 84 -17.65 -4.76 8.58
C PHE A 84 -19.18 -4.60 8.60
N TYR A 85 -19.81 -4.53 7.42
CA TYR A 85 -21.27 -4.42 7.31
C TYR A 85 -21.97 -5.63 7.94
N ASN A 86 -21.49 -6.84 7.67
CA ASN A 86 -22.02 -8.08 8.26
C ASN A 86 -21.93 -8.06 9.80
N LEU A 87 -20.83 -7.52 10.34
CA LEU A 87 -20.67 -7.35 11.79
C LEU A 87 -21.64 -6.30 12.37
N GLN A 88 -21.95 -5.24 11.63
CA GLN A 88 -22.90 -4.21 12.08
C GLN A 88 -24.32 -4.74 12.21
N ILE A 89 -24.77 -5.54 11.23
CA ILE A 89 -26.12 -6.10 11.18
C ILE A 89 -26.29 -7.37 12.03
N ALA A 90 -25.18 -7.96 12.49
CA ALA A 90 -25.21 -9.13 13.37
C ALA A 90 -26.02 -8.83 14.64
N LYS A 91 -27.05 -9.66 14.88
CA LYS A 91 -27.94 -9.52 16.05
C LYS A 91 -27.22 -9.78 17.37
N GLU A 92 -26.29 -10.72 17.36
CA GLU A 92 -25.49 -11.10 18.52
C GLU A 92 -24.06 -10.62 18.36
N LYS A 93 -23.60 -9.86 19.35
CA LYS A 93 -22.26 -9.28 19.41
C LYS A 93 -21.47 -9.91 20.56
N THR A 94 -21.26 -11.22 20.45
CA THR A 94 -20.49 -11.99 21.43
C THR A 94 -19.00 -11.96 21.09
N ASN A 95 -18.16 -12.30 22.07
CA ASN A 95 -16.71 -12.37 21.87
C ASN A 95 -16.34 -13.38 20.76
N ASP A 96 -17.02 -14.51 20.69
CA ASP A 96 -16.81 -15.54 19.66
C ASP A 96 -17.08 -15.01 18.25
N VAL A 97 -18.15 -14.21 18.07
CA VAL A 97 -18.47 -13.57 16.79
C VAL A 97 -17.38 -12.57 16.39
N PHE A 98 -16.88 -11.78 17.35
CA PHE A 98 -15.77 -10.86 17.10
C PHE A 98 -14.48 -11.60 16.72
N LEU A 99 -14.16 -12.70 17.41
CA LEU A 99 -12.97 -13.50 17.11
C LEU A 99 -13.08 -14.18 15.74
N GLN A 100 -14.24 -14.74 15.42
CA GLN A 100 -14.48 -15.34 14.10
C GLN A 100 -14.37 -14.29 13.00
N THR A 101 -14.98 -13.12 13.19
CA THR A 101 -14.93 -12.02 12.21
C THR A 101 -13.51 -11.50 12.03
N SER A 102 -12.75 -11.36 13.12
CA SER A 102 -11.34 -10.96 13.07
C SER A 102 -10.49 -11.97 12.27
N ARG A 103 -10.69 -13.27 12.49
CA ARG A 103 -10.00 -14.33 11.74
C ARG A 103 -10.34 -14.30 10.25
N VAL A 104 -11.60 -14.07 9.91
CA VAL A 104 -12.05 -13.91 8.51
C VAL A 104 -11.38 -12.68 7.88
N TYR A 105 -11.37 -11.54 8.56
CA TYR A 105 -10.70 -10.33 8.08
C TYR A 105 -9.21 -10.55 7.82
N ARG A 106 -8.50 -11.19 8.77
CA ARG A 106 -7.08 -11.54 8.61
C ARG A 106 -6.86 -12.49 7.43
N SER A 107 -7.74 -13.48 7.25
CA SER A 107 -7.69 -14.40 6.11
C SER A 107 -7.89 -13.69 4.77
N THR A 108 -8.78 -12.70 4.71
CA THR A 108 -8.99 -11.86 3.52
C THR A 108 -7.74 -11.03 3.20
N ILE A 109 -7.08 -10.43 4.19
CA ILE A 109 -5.79 -9.74 3.99
C ILE A 109 -4.73 -10.73 3.44
N ARG A 110 -4.62 -11.92 4.04
CA ARG A 110 -3.67 -12.94 3.59
C ARG A 110 -3.96 -13.39 2.14
N ALA A 111 -5.22 -13.54 1.76
CA ALA A 111 -5.59 -13.88 0.39
C ALA A 111 -5.20 -12.76 -0.60
N ALA A 112 -5.36 -11.49 -0.22
CA ALA A 112 -4.91 -10.37 -1.04
C ALA A 112 -3.38 -10.31 -1.15
N LEU A 113 -2.65 -10.61 -0.07
CA LEU A 113 -1.19 -10.73 -0.09
C LEU A 113 -0.71 -11.80 -1.06
N ASN A 114 -1.34 -12.98 -1.04
CA ASN A 114 -0.99 -14.06 -1.96
C ASN A 114 -1.21 -13.64 -3.41
N LYS A 115 -2.33 -12.98 -3.72
CA LYS A 115 -2.61 -12.43 -5.06
C LYS A 115 -1.57 -11.41 -5.50
N LEU A 116 -1.11 -10.53 -4.60
CA LEU A 116 -0.04 -9.57 -4.90
C LEU A 116 1.29 -10.27 -5.16
N GLN A 117 1.63 -11.30 -4.38
CA GLN A 117 2.85 -12.09 -4.58
C GLN A 117 2.81 -12.86 -5.89
N GLU A 118 1.68 -13.48 -6.22
CA GLU A 118 1.45 -14.13 -7.52
C GLU A 118 1.63 -13.13 -8.66
N ALA A 119 1.03 -11.94 -8.54
CA ALA A 119 1.23 -10.87 -9.52
C ALA A 119 2.72 -10.57 -9.70
N VAL A 120 3.49 -10.30 -8.64
CA VAL A 120 4.94 -9.99 -8.75
C VAL A 120 5.75 -11.07 -9.49
N THR A 121 5.31 -12.33 -9.47
CA THR A 121 5.99 -13.43 -10.21
C THR A 121 5.65 -13.51 -11.70
N GLU A 122 4.69 -12.73 -12.20
CA GLU A 122 4.31 -12.71 -13.61
C GLU A 122 5.38 -11.99 -14.47
N GLU A 123 5.82 -12.64 -15.55
CA GLU A 123 6.89 -12.12 -16.43
C GLU A 123 6.50 -10.86 -17.21
N THR A 124 5.21 -10.51 -17.26
CA THR A 124 4.67 -9.41 -18.08
C THR A 124 4.66 -8.04 -17.39
N ILE A 125 5.15 -7.95 -16.15
CA ILE A 125 4.99 -6.76 -15.32
C ILE A 125 6.08 -5.72 -15.58
N THR A 126 5.69 -4.44 -15.62
CA THR A 126 6.63 -3.33 -15.75
C THR A 126 7.40 -3.07 -14.44
N GLN A 127 8.60 -2.48 -14.51
CA GLN A 127 9.37 -2.18 -13.29
C GLN A 127 8.63 -1.25 -12.31
N GLU A 128 7.79 -0.33 -12.82
CA GLU A 128 7.00 0.57 -11.98
C GLU A 128 5.89 -0.17 -11.22
N GLU A 129 5.22 -1.12 -11.87
CA GLU A 129 4.20 -1.98 -11.26
C GLU A 129 4.80 -2.96 -10.26
N LEU A 130 5.98 -3.50 -10.55
CA LEU A 130 6.71 -4.36 -9.62
C LEU A 130 6.99 -3.61 -8.31
N GLN A 131 7.57 -2.41 -8.40
CA GLN A 131 7.84 -1.59 -7.21
C GLN A 131 6.56 -1.24 -6.45
N LYS A 132 5.46 -0.95 -7.17
CA LYS A 132 4.14 -0.69 -6.59
C LYS A 132 3.64 -1.90 -5.80
N TYR A 133 3.72 -3.10 -6.36
CA TYR A 133 3.27 -4.32 -5.70
C TYR A 133 4.15 -4.71 -4.52
N GLU A 134 5.47 -4.56 -4.60
CA GLU A 134 6.36 -4.75 -3.45
C GLU A 134 6.01 -3.82 -2.28
N ASN A 135 5.68 -2.55 -2.58
CA ASN A 135 5.22 -1.60 -1.58
C ASN A 135 3.88 -2.06 -0.95
N PHE A 136 2.92 -2.52 -1.75
CA PHE A 136 1.66 -3.05 -1.25
C PHE A 136 1.83 -4.31 -0.40
N ILE A 137 2.68 -5.25 -0.82
CA ILE A 137 3.02 -6.44 -0.04
C ILE A 137 3.56 -6.04 1.32
N THR A 138 4.51 -5.11 1.37
CA THR A 138 5.10 -4.63 2.62
C THR A 138 4.04 -4.02 3.55
N ILE A 139 3.15 -3.18 3.01
CA ILE A 139 2.08 -2.54 3.77
C ILE A 139 1.08 -3.57 4.28
N PHE A 140 0.57 -4.46 3.42
CA PHE A 140 -0.44 -5.44 3.80
C PHE A 140 0.10 -6.47 4.78
N TYR A 141 1.36 -6.86 4.63
CA TYR A 141 2.03 -7.72 5.58
C TYR A 141 2.13 -7.04 6.97
N SER A 142 2.47 -5.75 6.99
CA SER A 142 2.49 -4.97 8.23
C SER A 142 1.10 -4.89 8.88
N ILE A 143 0.05 -4.68 8.09
CA ILE A 143 -1.34 -4.66 8.57
C ILE A 143 -1.72 -6.01 9.15
N GLU A 144 -1.45 -7.11 8.45
CA GLU A 144 -1.75 -8.47 8.93
C GLU A 144 -1.02 -8.79 10.23
N CYS A 145 0.26 -8.42 10.32
CA CYS A 145 1.13 -8.61 11.48
C CYS A 145 0.57 -7.89 12.71
N LEU A 146 0.24 -6.60 12.57
CA LEU A 146 -0.38 -5.79 13.62
C LEU A 146 -1.78 -6.30 13.99
N TRP A 147 -2.58 -6.71 13.00
CA TRP A 147 -3.94 -7.21 13.26
C TRP A 147 -3.91 -8.53 14.03
N HIS A 148 -3.02 -9.46 13.67
CA HIS A 148 -2.83 -10.70 14.42
C HIS A 148 -2.42 -10.41 15.87
N LEU A 149 -1.53 -9.43 16.09
CA LEU A 149 -1.11 -9.02 17.43
C LEU A 149 -2.28 -8.51 18.27
N VAL A 150 -3.08 -7.60 17.69
CA VAL A 150 -4.25 -7.03 18.37
C VAL A 150 -5.33 -8.08 18.61
N GLU A 151 -5.52 -9.02 17.69
CA GLU A 151 -6.50 -10.10 17.80
C GLU A 151 -6.30 -10.92 19.07
N PHE A 152 -5.09 -11.44 19.32
CA PHE A 152 -4.90 -12.26 20.52
C PHE A 152 -4.75 -11.43 21.81
N LEU A 153 -4.30 -10.18 21.72
CA LEU A 153 -4.16 -9.32 22.90
C LEU A 153 -5.49 -8.78 23.42
N LEU A 154 -6.41 -8.41 22.52
CA LEU A 154 -7.64 -7.70 22.87
C LEU A 154 -8.92 -8.52 22.65
N ILE A 155 -8.93 -9.38 21.64
CA ILE A 155 -10.15 -10.11 21.24
C ILE A 155 -10.16 -11.50 21.89
N ASP A 156 -9.04 -12.24 21.83
CA ASP A 156 -8.93 -13.57 22.40
C ASP A 156 -8.67 -13.56 23.92
N ARG A 157 -9.75 -13.71 24.70
CA ARG A 157 -9.69 -13.78 26.17
C ARG A 157 -9.34 -15.16 26.72
N SER A 158 -9.14 -16.17 25.86
CA SER A 158 -8.92 -17.55 26.31
C SER A 158 -7.49 -17.78 26.84
N THR A 159 -6.58 -16.86 26.57
CA THR A 159 -5.16 -17.07 26.81
C THR A 159 -4.76 -16.62 28.22
N LEU A 160 -4.56 -17.59 29.11
CA LEU A 160 -4.14 -17.36 30.50
C LEU A 160 -2.72 -16.76 30.62
N SER A 161 -1.91 -16.86 29.57
CA SER A 161 -0.56 -16.30 29.52
C SER A 161 -0.28 -15.67 28.15
N VAL A 162 0.09 -14.40 28.17
CA VAL A 162 0.36 -13.59 26.97
C VAL A 162 1.72 -13.93 26.35
N VAL A 163 2.68 -14.37 27.17
CA VAL A 163 4.07 -14.60 26.72
C VAL A 163 4.18 -15.72 25.67
N PRO A 164 3.60 -16.92 25.85
CA PRO A 164 3.64 -17.98 24.84
C PRO A 164 3.06 -17.53 23.49
N ASN A 165 1.97 -16.76 23.50
CA ASN A 165 1.34 -16.27 22.27
C ASN A 165 2.20 -15.24 21.54
N ILE A 166 2.88 -14.35 22.28
CA ILE A 166 3.82 -13.41 21.68
C ILE A 166 5.00 -14.16 21.05
N LEU A 167 5.51 -15.22 21.70
CA LEU A 167 6.59 -16.04 21.13
C LEU A 167 6.13 -16.76 19.86
N GLU A 168 4.95 -17.37 19.89
CA GLU A 168 4.37 -18.02 18.70
C GLU A 168 4.13 -17.01 17.56
N TRP A 169 3.56 -15.85 17.88
CA TRP A 169 3.39 -14.74 16.93
C TRP A 169 4.72 -14.28 16.33
N THR A 170 5.76 -14.16 17.16
CA THR A 170 7.09 -13.76 16.69
C THR A 170 7.69 -14.80 15.75
N LYS A 171 7.55 -16.10 16.07
CA LYS A 171 7.99 -17.20 15.19
C LYS A 171 7.23 -17.21 13.88
N PHE A 172 5.93 -16.92 13.91
CA PHE A 172 5.07 -16.91 12.73
C PHE A 172 5.41 -15.77 11.76
N HIS A 173 5.63 -14.55 12.27
CA HIS A 173 5.91 -13.38 11.41
C HIS A 173 7.40 -13.18 11.12
N PHE A 174 8.31 -13.67 11.96
CA PHE A 174 9.75 -13.49 11.75
C PHE A 174 10.49 -14.82 11.68
N PRO A 175 10.21 -15.69 10.69
CA PRO A 175 10.81 -17.03 10.62
C PRO A 175 12.29 -17.02 10.19
N SER A 176 12.92 -15.85 10.01
CA SER A 176 14.27 -15.74 9.46
C SER A 176 15.33 -16.52 10.25
N ALA A 177 15.25 -16.48 11.59
CA ALA A 177 16.19 -17.21 12.45
C ALA A 177 15.99 -18.74 12.36
N SER A 178 14.74 -19.21 12.31
CA SER A 178 14.44 -20.64 12.19
C SER A 178 14.77 -21.19 10.79
N GLN A 179 14.53 -20.41 9.74
CA GLN A 179 14.94 -20.74 8.36
C GLN A 179 16.46 -20.78 8.24
N ALA A 180 17.17 -19.76 8.73
CA ALA A 180 18.63 -19.74 8.70
C ALA A 180 19.24 -20.93 9.46
N ALA A 181 18.64 -21.34 10.58
CA ALA A 181 19.06 -22.53 11.30
C ALA A 181 18.80 -23.81 10.50
N ALA A 182 17.64 -23.95 9.86
CA ALA A 182 17.32 -25.08 9.01
C ALA A 182 18.31 -25.20 7.83
N ASP A 183 18.61 -24.09 7.16
CA ASP A 183 19.55 -24.06 6.04
C ASP A 183 20.97 -24.46 6.46
N MET A 184 21.44 -23.99 7.63
CA MET A 184 22.74 -24.39 8.18
C MET A 184 22.82 -25.90 8.47
N LEU A 185 21.72 -26.49 8.96
CA LEU A 185 21.63 -27.93 9.24
C LEU A 185 21.55 -28.77 7.96
N ILE A 186 20.77 -28.32 6.96
CA ILE A 186 20.60 -29.01 5.68
C ILE A 186 21.92 -29.05 4.91
N ASN A 187 22.66 -27.95 4.88
CA ASN A 187 23.94 -27.86 4.17
C ASN A 187 25.07 -28.66 4.83
N LYS A 188 24.84 -29.24 6.03
CA LYS A 188 25.80 -30.07 6.79
C LYS A 188 27.19 -29.45 6.84
N ASP A 189 27.24 -28.12 6.95
CA ASP A 189 28.48 -27.37 6.97
C ASP A 189 29.30 -27.78 8.20
N ARG A 190 30.59 -28.03 8.00
CA ARG A 190 31.55 -28.20 9.11
C ARG A 190 31.93 -26.83 9.66
N ASP A 191 32.28 -26.77 10.94
CA ASP A 191 32.79 -25.57 11.62
C ASP A 191 31.80 -24.38 11.58
N LEU A 192 30.52 -24.66 11.81
CA LEU A 192 29.43 -23.67 11.84
C LEU A 192 29.71 -22.53 12.85
N ASP A 193 30.30 -22.86 13.99
CA ASP A 193 30.66 -21.96 15.09
C ASP A 193 31.65 -20.86 14.71
N PHE A 194 32.45 -21.06 13.66
CA PHE A 194 33.38 -20.06 13.12
C PHE A 194 32.73 -19.11 12.12
N ARG A 195 31.53 -19.39 11.64
CA ARG A 195 30.81 -18.50 10.71
C ARG A 195 30.23 -17.31 11.47
N GLY A 196 30.39 -16.11 10.90
CA GLY A 196 29.83 -14.89 11.47
C GLY A 196 28.31 -14.90 11.63
N SER A 197 27.60 -15.73 10.85
CA SER A 197 26.14 -15.87 10.92
C SER A 197 25.63 -16.77 12.04
N TYR A 198 26.45 -17.69 12.56
CA TYR A 198 26.01 -18.70 13.54
C TYR A 198 25.49 -18.09 14.84
N TRP A 199 26.29 -17.23 15.48
CA TRP A 199 25.89 -16.57 16.73
C TRP A 199 24.72 -15.61 16.54
N GLY A 200 24.55 -15.04 15.34
CA GLY A 200 23.38 -14.24 14.98
C GLY A 200 22.12 -15.10 14.97
N THR A 201 22.16 -16.26 14.32
CA THR A 201 21.06 -17.22 14.26
C THR A 201 20.69 -17.75 15.64
N ILE A 202 21.66 -18.16 16.47
CA ILE A 202 21.41 -18.64 17.84
C ILE A 202 20.76 -17.57 18.71
N LYS A 203 21.24 -16.32 18.66
CA LYS A 203 20.60 -15.20 19.36
C LYS A 203 19.17 -14.98 18.89
N GLY A 204 18.93 -15.06 17.58
CA GLY A 204 17.60 -14.98 16.99
C GLY A 204 16.66 -16.06 17.52
N LEU A 205 17.11 -17.31 17.58
CA LEU A 205 16.34 -18.43 18.13
C LEU A 205 16.02 -18.23 19.61
N ILE A 206 17.01 -17.84 20.43
CA ILE A 206 16.80 -17.59 21.88
C ILE A 206 15.77 -16.47 22.10
N LEU A 207 15.83 -15.39 21.30
CA LEU A 207 14.88 -14.28 21.40
C LEU A 207 13.47 -14.68 20.96
N GLN A 208 13.34 -15.70 20.11
CA GLN A 208 12.06 -16.25 19.68
C GLN A 208 11.48 -17.27 20.65
N GLY A 209 12.23 -17.68 21.69
CA GLY A 209 11.83 -18.66 22.70
C GLY A 209 11.92 -20.09 22.21
#